data_AF-W0J5H6-F1
#
_entry.id   AF-W0J5H6-F1
#
_cell.length_a   1.000
_cell.length_b   1.000
_cell.length_c   1.000
_cell.angle_alpha   90.00
_cell.angle_beta   90.00
_cell.angle_gamma   90.00
#
_symmetry.space_group_name_H-M   'P 1'
#
loop_
_entity.id
_entity.type
_entity.pdbx_description
1 polymer ?
#
loop_
_entity_poly.entity_id
_entity_poly.type
_entity_poly.pdbx_seq_one_letter_code
_entity_poly.pdbx_strand_id
1 'polypeptide(L)'
;MRKTLLKHSAFWLLASVFWLPSSALAQAVPAAQTTAVMVNDAGVVVWPPNFAGANLTPALAGKLDKVTGSGSERAYTVNLVGSQAMLIISTSATTGNLVKRSTEGHILLPATAPTNSIHAASKGYVDARTPQPAFMVCTIQLNTAPGDAYTDFEFKITISNFGEHTPFTDLYLYYHSPDPGRTVVTGQVGPVPSVWFVDSQYTDPRRLRKQSATQSIWTMRTNSNSRIASVMIAVPVDSVIRPDNAALVVEYLRFTPTDHERDAGGRSVWRMVEPSWRTVMPTP
;
A
#
# COMPACT_ATOMS: atom_id res chain seq x y z
N MET A 1 60.63 -16.65 5.56
CA MET A 1 60.99 -16.62 7.00
C MET A 1 59.80 -16.07 7.79
N ARG A 2 59.25 -16.88 8.70
CA ARG A 2 58.27 -16.47 9.71
C ARG A 2 58.87 -15.43 10.65
N LYS A 3 58.10 -14.42 11.07
CA LYS A 3 58.15 -13.90 12.45
C LYS A 3 56.76 -13.44 12.89
N THR A 4 56.14 -14.31 13.68
CA THR A 4 55.07 -14.07 14.65
C THR A 4 55.55 -13.09 15.74
N LEU A 5 54.67 -12.21 16.23
CA LEU A 5 54.81 -11.60 17.55
C LEU A 5 53.48 -11.73 18.31
N LEU A 6 53.45 -12.63 19.30
CA LEU A 6 52.51 -12.63 20.41
C LEU A 6 53.03 -11.67 21.50
N LYS A 7 52.14 -11.01 22.26
CA LYS A 7 51.88 -11.27 23.70
C LYS A 7 50.85 -10.26 24.26
N HIS A 8 49.72 -10.75 24.80
CA HIS A 8 49.33 -10.84 26.25
C HIS A 8 49.25 -9.46 26.94
N SER A 9 48.34 -9.11 27.84
CA SER A 9 47.06 -9.58 28.40
C SER A 9 46.74 -8.51 29.47
N ALA A 10 45.50 -8.07 29.66
CA ALA A 10 45.04 -7.59 30.97
C ALA A 10 43.51 -7.51 31.03
N PHE A 11 42.98 -8.30 31.96
CA PHE A 11 41.60 -8.42 32.36
C PHE A 11 41.37 -7.42 33.50
N TRP A 12 40.34 -6.59 33.45
CA TRP A 12 39.80 -5.92 34.63
C TRP A 12 38.27 -5.89 34.54
N LEU A 13 37.65 -6.59 35.49
CA LEU A 13 36.24 -6.58 35.82
C LEU A 13 36.07 -5.62 37.01
N LEU A 14 35.11 -4.70 36.97
CA LEU A 14 34.45 -4.16 38.16
C LEU A 14 33.10 -3.56 37.77
N ALA A 15 32.06 -4.05 38.44
CA ALA A 15 30.67 -3.66 38.30
C ALA A 15 30.35 -2.37 39.06
N SER A 16 29.34 -1.60 38.62
CA SER A 16 28.13 -1.33 39.42
C SER A 16 27.19 -0.32 38.73
N VAL A 17 25.91 -0.49 39.06
CA VAL A 17 24.66 0.05 38.51
C VAL A 17 24.32 1.39 39.17
N PHE A 18 23.71 2.34 38.45
CA PHE A 18 22.64 3.24 38.98
C PHE A 18 21.76 3.80 37.82
N TRP A 19 20.55 4.23 38.16
CA TRP A 19 19.30 4.08 37.40
C TRP A 19 18.63 5.45 37.10
N LEU A 20 18.14 5.64 35.85
CA LEU A 20 17.00 6.47 35.33
C LEU A 20 16.95 8.02 35.54
N PRO A 21 16.15 8.81 34.76
CA PRO A 21 15.07 8.40 33.84
C PRO A 21 15.13 8.97 32.40
N SER A 22 14.44 8.28 31.50
CA SER A 22 14.11 8.74 30.14
C SER A 22 12.76 9.45 30.15
N SER A 23 12.77 10.77 29.93
CA SER A 23 11.55 11.54 29.70
C SER A 23 11.17 11.48 28.21
N ALA A 24 10.40 10.48 27.81
CA ALA A 24 9.73 10.47 26.51
C ALA A 24 8.38 11.18 26.64
N LEU A 25 8.25 12.36 26.05
CA LEU A 25 6.97 13.04 25.88
C LEU A 25 6.12 12.22 24.90
N ALA A 26 5.06 11.58 25.41
CA ALA A 26 4.05 10.95 24.57
C ALA A 26 3.16 12.03 23.96
N GLN A 27 3.33 12.30 22.66
CA GLN A 27 2.40 13.11 21.89
C GLN A 27 1.16 12.25 21.58
N ALA A 28 0.03 12.57 22.19
CA ALA A 28 -1.25 11.94 21.88
C ALA A 28 -1.70 12.35 20.47
N VAL A 29 -1.71 11.39 19.54
CA VAL A 29 -2.34 11.55 18.22
C VAL A 29 -3.85 11.34 18.41
N PRO A 30 -4.73 12.27 17.96
CA PRO A 30 -6.16 12.03 18.02
C PRO A 30 -6.54 10.82 17.17
N ALA A 31 -7.39 9.95 17.73
CA ALA A 31 -7.88 8.77 17.03
C ALA A 31 -8.62 9.18 15.75
N ALA A 32 -8.19 8.62 14.61
CA ALA A 32 -8.91 8.76 13.34
C ALA A 32 -10.32 8.19 13.51
N GLN A 33 -11.34 9.04 13.32
CA GLN A 33 -12.71 8.59 13.20
C GLN A 33 -12.88 7.88 11.85
N THR A 34 -12.76 6.56 11.84
CA THR A 34 -13.13 5.77 10.67
C THR A 34 -14.63 5.49 10.71
N THR A 35 -15.39 6.22 9.90
CA THR A 35 -16.81 5.92 9.68
C THR A 35 -16.90 4.65 8.84
N ALA A 36 -17.32 3.54 9.43
CA ALA A 36 -17.59 2.31 8.68
C ALA A 36 -18.86 2.49 7.82
N VAL A 37 -18.77 2.18 6.53
CA VAL A 37 -19.90 2.19 5.59
C VAL A 37 -20.37 0.76 5.36
N MET A 38 -21.68 0.51 5.43
CA MET A 38 -22.28 -0.79 5.09
C MET A 38 -22.75 -0.82 3.64
N VAL A 39 -22.56 -1.96 3.00
CA VAL A 39 -22.95 -2.24 1.61
C VAL A 39 -23.78 -3.53 1.61
N ASN A 40 -24.86 -3.59 0.84
CA ASN A 40 -25.67 -4.81 0.71
C ASN A 40 -25.07 -5.79 -0.32
N ASP A 41 -25.71 -6.96 -0.47
CA ASP A 41 -25.25 -8.04 -1.36
C ASP A 41 -25.26 -7.67 -2.86
N ALA A 42 -25.88 -6.54 -3.21
CA ALA A 42 -25.88 -5.97 -4.56
C ALA A 42 -24.82 -4.85 -4.74
N GLY A 43 -23.94 -4.61 -3.76
CA GLY A 43 -22.92 -3.57 -3.82
C GLY A 43 -23.44 -2.15 -3.55
N VAL A 44 -24.69 -1.99 -3.07
CA VAL A 44 -25.29 -0.68 -2.79
C VAL A 44 -24.93 -0.24 -1.37
N VAL A 45 -24.40 0.97 -1.23
CA VAL A 45 -24.15 1.64 0.05
C VAL A 45 -25.47 1.86 0.78
N VAL A 46 -25.63 1.25 1.95
CA VAL A 46 -26.85 1.30 2.79
C VAL A 46 -26.76 2.42 3.84
N TRP A 47 -25.62 3.11 3.95
CA TRP A 47 -25.40 4.15 4.96
C TRP A 47 -24.70 5.43 4.41
N PRO A 48 -25.20 6.65 4.71
CA PRO A 48 -26.41 6.93 5.49
C PRO A 48 -27.68 6.78 4.62
N PRO A 49 -28.82 6.37 5.20
CA PRO A 49 -29.94 5.82 4.42
C PRO A 49 -30.76 6.88 3.71
N ASN A 50 -31.14 6.60 2.46
CA ASN A 50 -32.45 7.04 1.95
C ASN A 50 -33.53 6.29 2.76
N PHE A 51 -34.10 7.00 3.72
CA PHE A 51 -35.10 6.54 4.71
C PHE A 51 -36.51 6.36 4.13
N ALA A 52 -36.67 5.53 3.09
CA ALA A 52 -37.99 5.20 2.58
C ALA A 52 -38.03 3.75 2.11
N GLY A 53 -38.43 2.81 2.99
CA GLY A 53 -38.78 1.48 2.49
C GLY A 53 -38.90 0.31 3.46
N ALA A 54 -38.44 0.39 4.71
CA ALA A 54 -38.55 -0.76 5.61
C ALA A 54 -38.85 -0.33 7.05
N ASN A 55 -40.14 -0.18 7.33
CA ASN A 55 -40.71 -0.14 8.68
C ASN A 55 -40.65 -1.55 9.28
N LEU A 56 -39.55 -1.94 9.94
CA LEU A 56 -39.59 -2.94 11.02
C LEU A 56 -38.41 -2.71 11.99
N THR A 57 -38.75 -2.24 13.19
CA THR A 57 -37.94 -2.12 14.43
C THR A 57 -36.84 -1.03 14.51
N PRO A 58 -37.17 0.15 15.08
CA PRO A 58 -36.22 1.21 15.39
C PRO A 58 -35.55 0.91 16.73
N ALA A 59 -34.31 0.44 16.77
CA ALA A 59 -33.70 0.14 18.07
C ALA A 59 -32.19 0.29 18.24
N LEU A 60 -31.38 0.62 17.23
CA LEU A 60 -29.92 0.52 17.40
C LEU A 60 -29.17 1.66 16.69
N ALA A 61 -28.51 2.53 17.44
CA ALA A 61 -27.61 3.57 16.91
C ALA A 61 -26.23 3.01 16.51
N GLY A 62 -26.19 1.78 15.98
CA GLY A 62 -24.96 1.15 15.44
C GLY A 62 -23.86 0.81 16.46
N LYS A 63 -24.11 0.89 17.78
CA LYS A 63 -23.11 0.57 18.82
C LYS A 63 -23.56 -0.57 19.71
N LEU A 64 -22.76 -1.64 19.74
CA LEU A 64 -22.83 -2.67 20.76
C LEU A 64 -22.03 -2.18 21.98
N ASP A 65 -22.66 -2.13 23.15
CA ASP A 65 -22.15 -1.45 24.34
C ASP A 65 -21.37 -2.42 25.26
N LYS A 66 -21.93 -3.61 25.54
CA LYS A 66 -21.31 -4.60 26.43
C LYS A 66 -21.81 -6.02 26.17
N VAL A 67 -20.94 -7.03 26.28
CA VAL A 67 -21.32 -8.45 26.34
C VAL A 67 -20.92 -9.02 27.70
N THR A 68 -21.83 -9.70 28.40
CA THR A 68 -21.54 -10.29 29.72
C THR A 68 -21.57 -11.81 29.68
N GLY A 69 -20.48 -12.45 30.16
CA GLY A 69 -20.27 -13.91 30.10
C GLY A 69 -20.79 -14.72 31.29
N SER A 70 -21.33 -14.11 32.36
CA SER A 70 -21.85 -14.86 33.52
C SER A 70 -23.37 -14.73 33.62
N GLY A 71 -24.07 -15.82 33.29
CA GLY A 71 -25.44 -16.07 33.77
C GLY A 71 -26.61 -15.72 32.84
N SER A 72 -26.41 -15.11 31.67
CA SER A 72 -27.50 -14.91 30.68
C SER A 72 -27.06 -14.44 29.28
N GLU A 73 -25.80 -14.61 28.86
CA GLU A 73 -25.28 -14.25 27.51
C GLU A 73 -25.98 -13.00 26.91
N ARG A 74 -25.80 -11.83 27.55
CA ARG A 74 -26.54 -10.61 27.16
C ARG A 74 -25.63 -9.69 26.38
N ALA A 75 -26.13 -9.15 25.27
CA ALA A 75 -25.54 -8.02 24.60
C ALA A 75 -26.37 -6.76 24.89
N TYR A 76 -25.72 -5.69 25.34
CA TYR A 76 -26.33 -4.39 25.57
C TYR A 76 -26.00 -3.45 24.42
N THR A 77 -26.91 -2.53 24.14
CA THR A 77 -26.81 -1.56 23.04
C THR A 77 -27.59 -0.31 23.41
N VAL A 78 -27.41 0.77 22.66
CA VAL A 78 -28.12 2.04 22.87
C VAL A 78 -29.03 2.29 21.67
N ASN A 79 -30.31 2.50 21.93
CA ASN A 79 -31.29 2.80 20.89
C ASN A 79 -31.16 4.24 20.37
N LEU A 80 -31.93 4.58 19.34
CA LEU A 80 -31.87 5.90 18.70
C LEU A 80 -32.29 7.06 19.62
N VAL A 81 -32.92 6.76 20.77
CA VAL A 81 -33.30 7.74 21.80
C VAL A 81 -32.36 7.72 23.00
N GLY A 82 -31.19 7.07 22.89
CA GLY A 82 -30.17 7.05 23.95
C GLY A 82 -30.44 6.10 25.10
N SER A 83 -31.49 5.26 25.03
CA SER A 83 -31.83 4.29 26.07
C SER A 83 -31.12 2.95 25.84
N GLN A 84 -30.67 2.31 26.92
CA GLN A 84 -30.03 1.00 26.84
C GLN A 84 -31.07 -0.10 26.54
N ALA A 85 -30.79 -0.93 25.54
CA ALA A 85 -31.56 -2.11 25.19
C ALA A 85 -30.72 -3.38 25.39
N MET A 86 -31.37 -4.50 25.69
CA MET A 86 -30.74 -5.79 26.01
C MET A 86 -31.19 -6.85 24.99
N LEU A 87 -30.22 -7.58 24.44
CA LEU A 87 -30.40 -8.70 23.52
C LEU A 87 -29.94 -9.99 24.20
N ILE A 88 -30.70 -11.06 24.00
CA ILE A 88 -30.37 -12.41 24.47
C ILE A 88 -29.54 -13.09 23.38
N ILE A 89 -28.32 -13.52 23.71
CA ILE A 89 -27.49 -14.37 22.86
C ILE A 89 -27.93 -15.81 23.14
N SER A 90 -28.10 -16.60 22.08
CA SER A 90 -28.67 -17.94 22.16
C SER A 90 -27.65 -19.05 22.40
N THR A 91 -26.36 -18.73 22.50
CA THR A 91 -25.24 -19.67 22.62
C THR A 91 -24.01 -19.03 23.27
N SER A 92 -23.21 -19.87 23.94
CA SER A 92 -22.09 -19.54 24.85
C SER A 92 -21.00 -18.65 24.28
N ALA A 93 -21.33 -17.36 24.19
CA ALA A 93 -20.39 -16.31 23.88
C ALA A 93 -19.35 -16.18 25.00
N THR A 94 -18.10 -16.45 24.67
CA THR A 94 -16.96 -16.14 25.53
C THR A 94 -16.53 -14.69 25.34
N THR A 95 -15.90 -14.11 26.36
CA THR A 95 -15.30 -12.77 26.28
C THR A 95 -14.36 -12.70 25.07
N GLY A 96 -14.57 -11.71 24.19
CA GLY A 96 -13.78 -11.50 22.97
C GLY A 96 -14.41 -12.03 21.68
N ASN A 97 -15.56 -12.71 21.74
CA ASN A 97 -16.27 -13.14 20.54
C ASN A 97 -16.81 -11.95 19.74
N LEU A 98 -16.60 -11.97 18.42
CA LEU A 98 -17.15 -10.98 17.50
C LEU A 98 -18.55 -11.38 17.09
N VAL A 99 -19.50 -10.49 17.30
CA VAL A 99 -20.91 -10.74 17.01
C VAL A 99 -21.36 -9.92 15.82
N LYS A 100 -22.15 -10.52 14.92
CA LYS A 100 -22.90 -9.80 13.88
C LYS A 100 -24.37 -10.15 13.97
N ARG A 101 -25.25 -9.21 13.59
CA ARG A 101 -26.69 -9.45 13.45
C ARG A 101 -27.01 -9.97 12.05
N SER A 102 -27.77 -11.07 11.92
CA SER A 102 -28.35 -11.51 10.64
C SER A 102 -29.44 -10.53 10.17
N THR A 103 -29.85 -10.65 8.92
CA THR A 103 -30.99 -9.89 8.34
C THR A 103 -32.31 -10.17 9.07
N GLU A 104 -32.45 -11.35 9.66
CA GLU A 104 -33.59 -11.77 10.49
C GLU A 104 -33.47 -11.33 11.96
N GLY A 105 -32.33 -10.74 12.33
CA GLY A 105 -32.13 -10.15 13.64
C GLY A 105 -31.40 -11.02 14.67
N HIS A 106 -30.91 -12.20 14.28
CA HIS A 106 -30.15 -13.12 15.15
C HIS A 106 -28.71 -12.68 15.37
N ILE A 107 -28.13 -12.96 16.53
CA ILE A 107 -26.70 -12.77 16.77
C ILE A 107 -25.94 -14.02 16.29
N LEU A 108 -25.11 -13.86 15.25
CA LEU A 108 -24.21 -14.87 14.73
C LEU A 108 -22.86 -14.75 15.44
N LEU A 109 -22.44 -15.84 16.11
CA LEU A 109 -21.09 -16.01 16.62
C LEU A 109 -20.14 -16.39 15.46
N PRO A 110 -18.84 -16.05 15.53
CA PRO A 110 -17.92 -16.46 14.50
C PRO A 110 -17.71 -17.97 14.65
N ALA A 111 -17.89 -18.71 13.56
CA ALA A 111 -17.24 -20.00 13.43
C ALA A 111 -15.72 -19.79 13.57
N THR A 112 -15.00 -20.79 14.08
CA THR A 112 -13.53 -20.77 14.28
C THR A 112 -12.74 -20.33 13.05
N ALA A 113 -13.34 -20.41 11.85
CA ALA A 113 -12.91 -19.68 10.66
C ALA A 113 -14.15 -19.17 9.87
N PRO A 114 -14.15 -17.90 9.42
CA PRO A 114 -15.06 -17.41 8.38
C PRO A 114 -15.01 -18.29 7.12
N THR A 115 -16.12 -18.91 6.75
CA THR A 115 -16.24 -19.75 5.55
C THR A 115 -17.05 -19.08 4.44
N ASN A 116 -17.65 -17.92 4.71
CA ASN A 116 -18.39 -17.13 3.73
C ASN A 116 -18.22 -15.62 3.99
N SER A 117 -18.63 -14.80 3.03
CA SER A 117 -18.54 -13.33 3.07
C SER A 117 -19.42 -12.67 4.13
N ILE A 118 -20.39 -13.40 4.70
CA ILE A 118 -21.34 -12.85 5.68
C ILE A 118 -20.86 -12.97 7.13
N HIS A 119 -19.82 -13.76 7.42
CA HIS A 119 -19.29 -13.97 8.77
C HIS A 119 -18.54 -12.73 9.30
N ALA A 120 -18.74 -12.42 10.58
CA ALA A 120 -17.86 -11.51 11.30
C ALA A 120 -16.47 -12.14 11.46
N ALA A 121 -15.42 -11.37 11.19
CA ALA A 121 -14.05 -11.83 11.26
C ALA A 121 -13.24 -10.95 12.23
N SER A 122 -12.32 -11.55 12.97
CA SER A 122 -11.40 -10.77 13.81
C SER A 122 -10.44 -9.97 12.97
N LYS A 123 -10.02 -8.80 13.49
CA LYS A 123 -8.99 -8.01 12.83
C LYS A 123 -7.75 -8.87 12.58
N GLY A 124 -7.36 -9.69 13.56
CA GLY A 124 -6.30 -10.70 13.40
C GLY A 124 -6.57 -11.72 12.29
N TYR A 125 -7.80 -12.19 12.08
CA TYR A 125 -8.15 -13.06 10.95
C TYR A 125 -8.09 -12.32 9.60
N VAL A 126 -8.54 -11.07 9.54
CA VAL A 126 -8.45 -10.22 8.34
C VAL A 126 -6.99 -9.90 8.01
N ASP A 127 -6.19 -9.59 9.03
CA ASP A 127 -4.77 -9.29 8.93
C ASP A 127 -3.92 -10.56 8.67
N ALA A 128 -4.39 -11.74 9.09
CA ALA A 128 -3.76 -13.04 8.86
C ALA A 128 -4.15 -13.68 7.52
N ARG A 129 -5.10 -13.11 6.76
CA ARG A 129 -5.17 -13.39 5.33
C ARG A 129 -3.85 -12.90 4.76
N THR A 130 -3.07 -13.83 4.22
CA THR A 130 -1.78 -13.66 3.52
C THR A 130 -1.50 -12.21 3.16
N PRO A 131 -0.38 -11.62 3.61
CA PRO A 131 -0.19 -10.18 3.54
C PRO A 131 -0.54 -9.67 2.13
N GLN A 132 -1.51 -8.76 2.07
CA GLN A 132 -2.02 -8.26 0.80
C GLN A 132 -0.94 -7.43 0.12
N PRO A 133 -0.80 -7.51 -1.21
CA PRO A 133 0.07 -6.59 -1.93
C PRO A 133 -0.29 -5.15 -1.59
N ALA A 134 0.71 -4.40 -1.14
CA ALA A 134 0.62 -2.98 -0.86
C ALA A 134 1.31 -2.15 -1.95
N PHE A 135 2.17 -2.78 -2.77
CA PHE A 135 2.92 -2.13 -3.83
C PHE A 135 2.97 -3.00 -5.09
N MET A 136 2.75 -2.35 -6.24
CA MET A 136 3.19 -2.83 -7.53
C MET A 136 4.64 -2.39 -7.74
N VAL A 137 5.53 -3.31 -8.09
CA VAL A 137 6.95 -3.05 -8.30
C VAL A 137 7.36 -3.50 -9.69
N CYS A 138 7.84 -2.55 -10.48
CA CYS A 138 8.35 -2.76 -11.83
C CYS A 138 9.85 -2.49 -11.86
N THR A 139 10.60 -3.33 -12.58
CA THR A 139 12.02 -3.09 -12.87
C THR A 139 12.17 -2.89 -14.37
N ILE A 140 12.64 -1.71 -14.77
CA ILE A 140 12.90 -1.38 -16.18
C ILE A 140 14.40 -1.28 -16.42
N GLN A 141 14.81 -1.53 -17.66
CA GLN A 141 16.21 -1.43 -18.07
C GLN A 141 16.37 -0.22 -18.98
N LEU A 142 17.20 0.74 -18.58
CA LEU A 142 17.44 1.92 -19.41
C LEU A 142 18.54 1.68 -20.43
N ASN A 143 19.63 1.01 -20.06
CA ASN A 143 20.76 0.76 -20.97
C ASN A 143 20.98 -0.75 -21.12
N THR A 144 20.47 -1.32 -22.22
CA THR A 144 20.43 -2.76 -22.50
C THR A 144 21.42 -3.20 -23.58
N ALA A 145 21.76 -2.30 -24.51
CA ALA A 145 22.65 -2.56 -25.62
C ALA A 145 23.91 -1.67 -25.59
N PRO A 146 25.00 -2.08 -26.24
CA PRO A 146 26.11 -1.18 -26.55
C PRO A 146 25.60 0.05 -27.31
N GLY A 147 26.00 1.25 -26.87
CA GLY A 147 25.55 2.51 -27.47
C GLY A 147 24.32 3.14 -26.81
N ASP A 148 23.55 2.39 -26.01
CA ASP A 148 22.48 2.98 -25.21
C ASP A 148 23.07 4.03 -24.25
N ALA A 149 22.45 5.22 -24.24
CA ALA A 149 22.79 6.36 -23.40
C ALA A 149 21.55 6.97 -22.71
N TYR A 150 20.51 6.16 -22.51
CA TYR A 150 19.26 6.60 -21.87
C TYR A 150 19.47 6.84 -20.38
N THR A 151 18.90 7.91 -19.86
CA THR A 151 19.14 8.35 -18.47
C THR A 151 17.86 8.61 -17.69
N ASP A 152 16.74 8.75 -18.38
CA ASP A 152 15.43 9.02 -17.83
C ASP A 152 14.37 8.19 -18.57
N PHE A 153 13.13 8.23 -18.07
CA PHE A 153 12.01 7.46 -18.60
C PHE A 153 10.65 8.13 -18.36
N GLU A 154 9.70 7.76 -19.20
CA GLU A 154 8.26 7.91 -18.92
C GLU A 154 7.71 6.56 -18.47
N PHE A 155 6.77 6.58 -17.54
CA PHE A 155 6.10 5.37 -17.06
C PHE A 155 4.60 5.59 -17.03
N LYS A 156 3.86 4.62 -17.55
CA LYS A 156 2.41 4.67 -17.69
C LYS A 156 1.76 3.40 -17.17
N ILE A 157 0.60 3.59 -16.56
CA ILE A 157 -0.34 2.51 -16.27
C ILE A 157 -1.67 2.89 -16.89
N THR A 158 -2.22 1.98 -17.67
CA THR A 158 -3.50 2.13 -18.34
C THR A 158 -4.41 0.95 -17.98
N ILE A 159 -5.72 1.15 -18.13
CA ILE A 159 -6.75 0.12 -17.88
C ILE A 159 -7.30 -0.50 -19.18
N SER A 160 -6.66 -0.20 -20.30
CA SER A 160 -6.92 -0.74 -21.65
C SER A 160 -5.68 -0.49 -22.51
N ASN A 161 -5.72 -0.90 -23.79
CA ASN A 161 -4.69 -0.49 -24.74
C ASN A 161 -4.73 1.04 -24.95
N PHE A 162 -3.60 1.72 -24.68
CA PHE A 162 -3.58 3.18 -24.66
C PHE A 162 -3.99 3.77 -26.02
N GLY A 163 -5.04 4.60 -25.99
CA GLY A 163 -5.53 5.31 -27.17
C GLY A 163 -6.51 4.55 -28.03
N GLU A 164 -6.99 3.39 -27.57
CA GLU A 164 -8.11 2.68 -28.19
C GLU A 164 -9.45 3.42 -27.99
N HIS A 165 -9.60 4.18 -26.89
CA HIS A 165 -10.84 4.90 -26.59
C HIS A 165 -10.73 6.42 -26.83
N THR A 166 -11.84 7.02 -27.28
CA THR A 166 -12.02 8.46 -27.39
C THR A 166 -13.30 8.88 -26.64
N PRO A 167 -13.23 9.80 -25.66
CA PRO A 167 -12.03 10.51 -25.18
C PRO A 167 -11.05 9.57 -24.45
N PHE A 168 -9.78 9.97 -24.39
CA PHE A 168 -8.72 9.22 -23.71
C PHE A 168 -8.98 9.17 -22.20
N THR A 169 -9.68 8.13 -21.74
CA THR A 169 -10.03 7.95 -20.32
C THR A 169 -9.20 6.89 -19.62
N ASP A 170 -8.35 6.18 -20.37
CA ASP A 170 -7.79 4.91 -19.91
C ASP A 170 -6.44 5.07 -19.22
N LEU A 171 -5.87 6.28 -19.23
CA LEU A 171 -4.63 6.61 -18.54
C LEU A 171 -4.87 6.80 -17.05
N TYR A 172 -4.43 5.83 -16.26
CA TYR A 172 -4.58 5.89 -14.81
C TYR A 172 -3.37 6.55 -14.13
N LEU A 173 -2.16 6.21 -14.58
CA LEU A 173 -0.92 6.79 -14.10
C LEU A 173 -0.07 7.25 -15.27
N TYR A 174 0.47 8.45 -15.16
CA TYR A 174 1.55 8.94 -16.01
C TYR A 174 2.59 9.64 -15.16
N TYR A 175 3.83 9.18 -15.29
CA TYR A 175 4.99 9.67 -14.55
C TYR A 175 6.13 9.97 -15.50
N HIS A 176 6.74 11.14 -15.35
CA HIS A 176 7.84 11.64 -16.17
C HIS A 176 9.06 11.85 -15.28
N SER A 177 10.07 10.95 -15.35
CA SER A 177 11.17 10.95 -14.37
C SER A 177 11.97 12.26 -14.27
N PRO A 178 12.08 13.10 -15.31
CA PRO A 178 12.69 14.41 -15.17
C PRO A 178 11.95 15.42 -14.30
N ASP A 179 10.65 15.23 -14.09
CA ASP A 179 9.79 16.11 -13.31
C ASP A 179 9.06 15.31 -12.22
N PRO A 180 9.81 14.74 -11.25
CA PRO A 180 9.24 13.88 -10.22
C PRO A 180 8.26 14.64 -9.31
N GLY A 181 8.41 15.96 -9.21
CA GLY A 181 7.51 16.84 -8.45
C GLY A 181 6.25 17.25 -9.20
N ARG A 182 6.12 16.89 -10.49
CA ARG A 182 4.96 17.23 -11.35
C ARG A 182 4.71 18.73 -11.47
N THR A 183 5.78 19.50 -11.59
CA THR A 183 5.74 20.96 -11.60
C THR A 183 5.80 21.56 -13.01
N VAL A 184 6.30 20.81 -13.99
CA VAL A 184 6.58 21.31 -15.35
C VAL A 184 5.78 20.56 -16.41
N VAL A 185 5.72 19.22 -16.33
CA VAL A 185 5.06 18.39 -17.34
C VAL A 185 3.57 18.31 -17.05
N THR A 186 2.79 19.04 -17.84
CA THR A 186 1.32 19.02 -17.78
C THR A 186 0.81 17.66 -18.24
N GLY A 187 0.03 16.99 -17.39
CA GLY A 187 -0.62 15.71 -17.71
C GLY A 187 -0.16 14.53 -16.86
N GLN A 188 0.86 14.68 -16.01
CA GLN A 188 1.18 13.66 -15.00
C GLN A 188 -0.01 13.45 -14.05
N VAL A 189 -0.43 12.20 -13.88
CA VAL A 189 -1.65 11.80 -13.13
C VAL A 189 -1.41 10.53 -12.30
N GLY A 190 -2.37 10.22 -11.43
CA GLY A 190 -2.35 9.03 -10.58
C GLY A 190 -1.40 9.12 -9.38
N PRO A 191 -1.20 8.02 -8.64
CA PRO A 191 -0.26 7.96 -7.51
C PRO A 191 1.16 8.36 -7.91
N VAL A 192 1.92 8.99 -7.00
CA VAL A 192 3.34 9.31 -7.23
C VAL A 192 4.17 8.07 -6.91
N PRO A 193 4.91 7.49 -7.88
CA PRO A 193 5.76 6.34 -7.62
C PRO A 193 6.96 6.72 -6.75
N SER A 194 7.46 5.75 -5.98
CA SER A 194 8.82 5.80 -5.46
C SER A 194 9.77 5.17 -6.47
N VAL A 195 10.84 5.88 -6.83
CA VAL A 195 11.77 5.46 -7.87
C VAL A 195 13.16 5.31 -7.28
N TRP A 196 13.84 4.23 -7.67
CA TRP A 196 15.24 3.98 -7.36
C TRP A 196 15.99 3.55 -8.61
N PHE A 197 17.27 3.86 -8.70
CA PHE A 197 18.09 3.55 -9.86
C PHE A 197 19.51 3.12 -9.46
N VAL A 198 20.16 2.35 -10.33
CA VAL A 198 21.60 2.05 -10.18
C VAL A 198 22.43 3.02 -10.99
N ASP A 199 23.59 3.42 -10.45
CA ASP A 199 24.51 4.35 -11.10
C ASP A 199 25.91 3.73 -11.08
N SER A 200 26.44 3.46 -12.29
CA SER A 200 27.69 2.74 -12.47
C SER A 200 28.93 3.46 -11.92
N GLN A 201 28.81 4.74 -11.54
CA GLN A 201 29.91 5.52 -10.96
C GLN A 201 29.62 5.93 -9.51
N TYR A 202 28.52 5.47 -8.92
CA TYR A 202 28.25 5.71 -7.51
C TYR A 202 29.24 4.98 -6.60
N THR A 203 29.43 5.47 -5.37
CA THR A 203 30.42 4.93 -4.42
C THR A 203 30.27 3.42 -4.20
N ASP A 204 29.03 2.92 -4.16
CA ASP A 204 28.74 1.49 -4.35
C ASP A 204 27.82 1.34 -5.58
N PRO A 205 28.34 0.86 -6.73
CA PRO A 205 27.56 0.77 -7.97
C PRO A 205 26.46 -0.29 -7.91
N ARG A 206 26.44 -1.14 -6.86
CA ARG A 206 25.39 -2.14 -6.65
C ARG A 206 24.19 -1.56 -5.89
N ARG A 207 24.35 -0.42 -5.22
CA ARG A 207 23.32 0.19 -4.38
C ARG A 207 22.31 0.93 -5.24
N LEU A 208 21.04 0.71 -4.94
CA LEU A 208 19.95 1.49 -5.52
C LEU A 208 19.86 2.86 -4.84
N ARG A 209 19.92 3.91 -5.64
CA ARG A 209 19.78 5.30 -5.20
C ARG A 209 18.33 5.72 -5.37
N LYS A 210 17.70 6.21 -4.30
CA LYS A 210 16.35 6.78 -4.39
C LYS A 210 16.39 8.08 -5.19
N GLN A 211 15.50 8.23 -6.16
CA GLN A 211 15.30 9.50 -6.85
C GLN A 211 14.74 10.54 -5.89
N SER A 212 15.25 11.77 -5.95
CA SER A 212 14.73 12.87 -5.15
C SER A 212 13.38 13.36 -5.70
N ALA A 213 12.61 14.06 -4.87
CA ALA A 213 11.32 14.60 -5.29
C ALA A 213 11.44 15.79 -6.25
N THR A 214 12.66 16.28 -6.54
CA THR A 214 12.89 17.53 -7.25
C THR A 214 13.90 17.42 -8.40
N GLN A 215 14.53 16.27 -8.63
CA GLN A 215 15.56 16.11 -9.65
C GLN A 215 15.33 14.89 -10.52
N SER A 216 15.67 15.02 -11.80
CA SER A 216 15.74 13.90 -12.74
C SER A 216 16.81 12.89 -12.34
N ILE A 217 16.69 11.65 -12.82
CA ILE A 217 17.73 10.64 -12.61
C ILE A 217 19.03 11.07 -13.30
N TRP A 218 18.92 11.66 -14.51
CA TRP A 218 20.06 12.23 -15.21
C TRP A 218 20.81 13.29 -14.39
N THR A 219 20.10 14.17 -13.68
CA THR A 219 20.73 15.21 -12.86
C THR A 219 21.40 14.61 -11.63
N MET A 220 20.83 13.53 -11.09
CA MET A 220 21.32 12.88 -9.87
C MET A 220 22.51 11.93 -10.08
N ARG A 221 22.82 11.55 -11.32
CA ARG A 221 23.95 10.67 -11.62
C ARG A 221 25.28 11.26 -11.11
N THR A 222 26.21 10.38 -10.74
CA THR A 222 27.47 10.80 -10.09
C THR A 222 28.31 11.69 -11.00
N ASN A 223 28.40 11.37 -12.29
CA ASN A 223 29.05 12.23 -13.28
C ASN A 223 28.57 11.90 -14.71
N SER A 224 29.09 12.61 -15.71
CA SER A 224 28.71 12.40 -17.12
C SER A 224 29.05 11.01 -17.68
N ASN A 225 29.97 10.27 -17.05
CA ASN A 225 30.35 8.92 -17.45
C ASN A 225 29.48 7.84 -16.76
N SER A 226 28.57 8.23 -15.85
CA SER A 226 27.60 7.33 -15.23
C SER A 226 26.68 6.71 -16.28
N ARG A 227 26.56 5.38 -16.23
CA ARG A 227 25.48 4.63 -16.89
C ARG A 227 24.43 4.26 -15.88
N ILE A 228 23.17 4.50 -16.22
CA ILE A 228 22.01 4.12 -15.42
C ILE A 228 21.47 2.82 -16.01
N ALA A 229 21.87 1.67 -15.48
CA ALA A 229 21.51 0.40 -16.12
C ALA A 229 20.02 0.07 -15.95
N SER A 230 19.51 0.17 -14.72
CA SER A 230 18.15 -0.21 -14.35
C SER A 230 17.52 0.76 -13.37
N VAL A 231 16.19 0.75 -13.36
CA VAL A 231 15.34 1.53 -12.46
C VAL A 231 14.30 0.59 -11.86
N MET A 232 14.09 0.72 -10.55
CA MET A 232 12.99 0.11 -9.81
C MET A 232 11.94 1.17 -9.49
N ILE A 233 10.69 0.88 -9.84
CA ILE A 233 9.54 1.77 -9.66
C ILE A 233 8.56 1.04 -8.74
N ALA A 234 8.22 1.64 -7.60
CA ALA A 234 7.20 1.14 -6.70
C ALA A 234 5.99 2.08 -6.68
N VAL A 235 4.82 1.55 -7.01
CA VAL A 235 3.54 2.27 -7.00
C VAL A 235 2.65 1.68 -5.90
N PRO A 236 2.02 2.49 -5.05
CA PRO A 236 1.05 1.99 -4.09
C PRO A 236 -0.11 1.27 -4.77
N VAL A 237 -0.57 0.17 -4.18
CA VAL A 237 -1.80 -0.53 -4.57
C VAL A 237 -3.01 0.31 -4.17
N ASP A 238 -4.02 0.35 -5.04
CA ASP A 238 -5.29 1.02 -4.80
C ASP A 238 -6.46 0.27 -5.46
N SER A 239 -7.61 0.95 -5.63
CA SER A 239 -8.79 0.34 -6.25
C SER A 239 -8.61 -0.01 -7.73
N VAL A 240 -7.60 0.51 -8.43
CA VAL A 240 -7.30 0.23 -9.84
C VAL A 240 -6.02 -0.57 -9.98
N ILE A 241 -4.93 -0.14 -9.35
CA ILE A 241 -3.62 -0.81 -9.35
C ILE A 241 -3.67 -1.94 -8.32
N ARG A 242 -4.05 -3.14 -8.75
CA ARG A 242 -4.12 -4.33 -7.91
C ARG A 242 -3.85 -5.61 -8.72
N PRO A 243 -3.35 -6.70 -8.08
CA PRO A 243 -3.03 -7.96 -8.77
C PRO A 243 -4.22 -8.58 -9.52
N ASP A 244 -5.39 -8.32 -8.96
CA ASP A 244 -6.73 -8.45 -9.52
C ASP A 244 -7.04 -8.16 -10.97
N ASN A 245 -6.43 -7.06 -11.42
CA ASN A 245 -6.96 -6.25 -12.48
C ASN A 245 -6.28 -6.67 -13.79
N ALA A 246 -6.89 -7.64 -14.45
CA ALA A 246 -6.39 -8.21 -15.70
C ALA A 246 -6.29 -7.20 -16.86
N ALA A 247 -6.92 -6.02 -16.74
CA ALA A 247 -6.87 -4.98 -17.76
C ALA A 247 -5.67 -4.03 -17.60
N LEU A 248 -4.85 -4.19 -16.55
CA LEU A 248 -3.69 -3.33 -16.35
C LEU A 248 -2.64 -3.55 -17.45
N VAL A 249 -2.33 -2.48 -18.14
CA VAL A 249 -1.23 -2.40 -19.10
C VAL A 249 -0.19 -1.44 -18.53
N VAL A 250 1.03 -1.94 -18.34
CA VAL A 250 2.13 -1.19 -17.74
C VAL A 250 3.24 -1.03 -18.77
N GLU A 251 3.55 0.23 -19.08
CA GLU A 251 4.44 0.58 -20.16
C GLU A 251 5.45 1.63 -19.73
N TYR A 252 6.58 1.66 -20.42
CA TYR A 252 7.58 2.70 -20.26
C TYR A 252 8.21 3.08 -21.60
N LEU A 253 8.71 4.31 -21.64
CA LEU A 253 9.54 4.85 -22.73
C LEU A 253 10.85 5.31 -22.12
N ARG A 254 11.97 5.00 -22.77
CA ARG A 254 13.29 5.46 -22.34
C ARG A 254 13.67 6.70 -23.11
N PHE A 255 14.44 7.58 -22.50
CA PHE A 255 14.93 8.75 -23.21
C PHE A 255 16.23 9.31 -22.67
N THR A 256 16.88 10.07 -23.53
CA THR A 256 18.03 10.90 -23.22
C THR A 256 17.52 12.27 -22.77
N PRO A 257 18.36 13.15 -22.18
CA PRO A 257 17.90 14.46 -21.70
C PRO A 257 17.25 15.33 -22.77
N THR A 258 17.51 15.04 -24.04
CA THR A 258 17.10 15.86 -25.18
C THR A 258 16.12 15.16 -26.11
N ASP A 259 16.01 13.84 -26.08
CA ASP A 259 15.12 13.12 -27.02
C ASP A 259 14.72 11.73 -26.53
N HIS A 260 13.55 11.31 -27.00
CA HIS A 260 12.97 9.99 -26.79
C HIS A 260 13.72 8.90 -27.55
N GLU A 261 13.67 7.67 -27.02
CA GLU A 261 13.97 6.49 -27.83
C GLU A 261 13.01 6.44 -29.02
N ARG A 262 13.56 6.40 -30.24
CA ARG A 262 12.80 6.40 -31.49
C ARG A 262 13.18 5.22 -32.38
N ASP A 263 12.20 4.74 -33.14
CA ASP A 263 12.44 3.80 -34.24
C ASP A 263 13.13 4.49 -35.43
N ALA A 264 13.48 3.73 -36.47
CA ALA A 264 14.10 4.28 -37.68
C ALA A 264 13.21 5.29 -38.42
N GLY A 265 11.90 5.32 -38.14
CA GLY A 265 10.93 6.28 -38.66
C GLY A 265 10.74 7.51 -37.77
N GLY A 266 11.49 7.65 -36.68
CA GLY A 266 11.42 8.78 -35.77
C GLY A 266 10.26 8.72 -34.76
N ARG A 267 9.59 7.57 -34.61
CA ARG A 267 8.45 7.37 -33.69
C ARG A 267 8.93 6.85 -32.34
N SER A 268 8.34 7.32 -31.24
CA SER A 268 8.70 6.87 -29.89
C SER A 268 8.44 5.38 -29.69
N VAL A 269 9.38 4.68 -29.03
CA VAL A 269 9.30 3.24 -28.79
C VAL A 269 8.86 2.94 -27.36
N TRP A 270 7.60 2.56 -27.20
CA TRP A 270 7.04 2.11 -25.92
C TRP A 270 7.34 0.63 -25.67
N ARG A 271 7.56 0.29 -24.41
CA ARG A 271 7.97 -1.05 -23.96
C ARG A 271 7.05 -1.51 -22.83
N MET A 272 6.63 -2.77 -22.89
CA MET A 272 5.86 -3.41 -21.81
C MET A 272 6.76 -3.77 -20.63
N VAL A 273 6.20 -3.77 -19.41
CA VAL A 273 6.85 -4.30 -18.21
C VAL A 273 5.88 -5.13 -17.38
N GLU A 274 6.29 -6.32 -16.99
CA GLU A 274 5.51 -7.17 -16.09
C GLU A 274 5.67 -6.68 -14.64
N PRO A 275 4.57 -6.37 -13.93
CA PRO A 275 4.64 -5.97 -12.53
C PRO A 275 4.89 -7.16 -11.60
N SER A 276 5.61 -6.90 -10.51
CA SER A 276 5.68 -7.81 -9.35
C SER A 276 4.95 -7.20 -8.17
N TRP A 277 4.25 -8.02 -7.39
CA TRP A 277 3.41 -7.55 -6.28
C TRP A 277 4.11 -7.76 -4.94
N ARG A 278 4.18 -6.71 -4.11
CA ARG A 278 4.89 -6.71 -2.83
C ARG A 278 3.99 -6.24 -1.70
N THR A 279 4.16 -6.84 -0.53
CA THR A 279 3.36 -6.57 0.66
C THR A 279 3.91 -5.43 1.52
N VAL A 280 5.17 -5.05 1.27
CA VAL A 280 5.87 -3.94 1.93
C VAL A 280 6.62 -3.14 0.87
N MET A 281 6.85 -1.85 1.15
CA MET A 281 7.64 -1.00 0.27
C MET A 281 9.06 -1.56 0.19
N PRO A 282 9.62 -1.78 -1.01
CA PRO A 282 11.03 -2.14 -1.12
C PRO A 282 11.92 -1.07 -0.47
N THR A 283 12.86 -1.51 0.38
CA THR A 283 13.90 -0.66 0.96
C THR A 283 15.28 -1.19 0.54
N PRO A 284 15.68 -0.99 -0.72
CA PRO A 284 16.95 -1.48 -1.25
C PRO A 284 18.16 -0.64 -0.78
#